data_AF-A0A9P3BYI6-F1
#
_entry.id   AF-A0A9P3BYI6-F1
#
_cell.length_a   1.000
_cell.length_b   1.000
_cell.length_c   1.000
_cell.angle_alpha   90.00
_cell.angle_beta   90.00
_cell.angle_gamma   90.00
#
_symmetry.space_group_name_H-M   'P 1'
#
loop_
_entity.id
_entity.type
_entity.pdbx_description
1 polymer ?
#
loop_
_entity_poly.entity_id
_entity_poly.type
_entity_poly.pdbx_seq_one_letter_code
_entity_poly.pdbx_strand_id
1 'polypeptide(L)'
;MPSAADLLEIREGIKRNFLSALDAKSQTQSSRSVIAAALKDPEIPQEERSIDRLMDEGTTIIFAGTETSARAMSVALFHLLDTKSHLKKLRDELSSSPGTRASKEWTLSDLEALPFLTGVVNECLRLSFGAVGRLPRVATHDALQYRDYIIPPGTPVSQSTYFVHTDPAVYPDPFVFDPERWIKAENDGVPLGRYLVRFTKGTRQCLGLNMAYAELYIAIARIAHTFDMELYDTTQKDIEVYHVRLVGYPKKVRGQSPGRGQVKAKVTGITEAKAK
;
A
#
# COMPACT_ATOMS: atom_id res chain seq x y z
N MET A 1 -0.04 -17.39 -2.59
CA MET A 1 0.22 -17.13 -4.01
C MET A 1 -0.61 -18.08 -4.84
N PRO A 2 -1.09 -17.61 -6.00
CA PRO A 2 -1.69 -18.47 -7.02
C PRO A 2 -0.74 -19.59 -7.43
N SER A 3 -1.27 -20.64 -8.04
CA SER A 3 -0.42 -21.65 -8.67
C SER A 3 0.36 -21.04 -9.85
N ALA A 4 1.44 -21.69 -10.28
CA ALA A 4 2.17 -21.25 -11.47
C ALA A 4 1.25 -21.26 -12.71
N ALA A 5 0.30 -22.19 -12.79
CA ALA A 5 -0.70 -22.25 -13.85
C ALA A 5 -1.63 -21.03 -13.81
N ASP A 6 -2.14 -20.66 -12.63
CA ASP A 6 -3.02 -19.49 -12.47
C ASP A 6 -2.30 -18.20 -12.91
N LEU A 7 -1.00 -18.07 -12.62
CA LEU A 7 -0.21 -16.92 -13.06
C LEU A 7 -0.05 -16.85 -14.58
N LEU A 8 0.14 -18.00 -15.24
CA LEU A 8 0.21 -18.08 -16.69
C LEU A 8 -1.15 -17.75 -17.32
N GLU A 9 -2.25 -18.26 -16.76
CA GLU A 9 -3.61 -17.92 -17.23
C GLU A 9 -3.91 -16.43 -17.09
N ILE A 10 -3.54 -15.82 -15.96
CA ILE A 10 -3.66 -14.38 -15.75
C ILE A 10 -2.83 -13.63 -16.80
N ARG A 11 -1.57 -14.04 -17.05
CA ARG A 11 -0.69 -13.41 -18.05
C ARG A 11 -1.30 -13.48 -19.45
N GLU A 12 -1.78 -14.64 -19.87
CA GLU A 12 -2.42 -14.83 -21.18
C GLU A 12 -3.76 -14.08 -21.27
N GLY A 13 -4.51 -13.98 -20.17
CA GLY A 13 -5.71 -13.14 -20.07
C GLY A 13 -5.40 -11.66 -20.27
N ILE A 14 -4.40 -11.12 -19.56
CA ILE A 14 -3.98 -9.73 -19.71
C ILE A 14 -3.48 -9.48 -21.15
N LYS A 15 -2.73 -10.42 -21.73
CA LYS A 15 -2.21 -10.30 -23.10
C LYS A 15 -3.33 -10.21 -24.12
N ARG A 16 -4.32 -11.11 -24.02
CA ARG A 16 -5.52 -11.07 -24.88
C ARG A 16 -6.29 -9.76 -24.73
N ASN A 17 -6.53 -9.32 -23.49
CA ASN A 17 -7.23 -8.06 -23.23
C ASN A 17 -6.46 -6.88 -23.82
N PHE A 18 -5.13 -6.86 -23.66
CA PHE A 18 -4.27 -5.80 -24.19
C PHE A 18 -4.31 -5.76 -25.72
N LEU A 19 -4.13 -6.90 -26.40
CA LEU A 19 -4.21 -6.98 -27.86
C LEU A 19 -5.59 -6.56 -28.36
N SER A 20 -6.66 -7.06 -27.73
CA SER A 20 -8.02 -6.66 -28.11
C SER A 20 -8.28 -5.16 -27.90
N ALA A 21 -7.67 -4.55 -26.88
CA ALA A 21 -7.77 -3.11 -26.63
C ALA A 21 -6.96 -2.27 -27.63
N LEU A 22 -5.84 -2.79 -28.13
CA LEU A 22 -5.10 -2.17 -29.23
C LEU A 22 -5.92 -2.19 -30.54
N ASP A 23 -6.57 -3.32 -30.81
CA ASP A 23 -7.40 -3.50 -32.01
C ASP A 23 -8.70 -2.67 -31.95
N ALA A 24 -9.28 -2.52 -30.74
CA ALA A 24 -10.57 -1.86 -30.55
C ALA A 24 -10.52 -0.31 -30.48
N LYS A 25 -9.35 0.32 -30.26
CA LYS A 25 -9.25 1.79 -30.06
C LYS A 25 -8.54 2.55 -31.20
N SER A 26 -9.16 2.50 -32.36
CA SER A 26 -9.23 3.65 -33.30
C SER A 26 -10.30 4.68 -32.87
N GLN A 27 -11.29 4.33 -32.04
CA GLN A 27 -12.35 5.28 -31.67
C GLN A 27 -12.79 5.12 -30.21
N THR A 28 -12.90 6.27 -29.52
CA THR A 28 -13.50 6.52 -28.20
C THR A 28 -12.61 6.41 -26.94
N GLN A 29 -12.35 7.60 -26.38
CA GLN A 29 -11.88 7.97 -25.04
C GLN A 29 -10.72 7.16 -24.44
N SER A 30 -9.54 7.75 -24.56
CA SER A 30 -8.25 7.35 -24.02
C SER A 30 -8.26 7.17 -22.50
N SER A 31 -8.44 5.93 -22.02
CA SER A 31 -7.67 5.48 -20.86
C SER A 31 -6.24 5.27 -21.37
N ARG A 32 -5.33 6.22 -21.11
CA ARG A 32 -3.91 6.11 -21.51
C ARG A 32 -3.29 4.97 -20.71
N SER A 33 -3.39 3.75 -21.22
CA SER A 33 -2.67 2.61 -20.65
C SER A 33 -1.18 2.92 -20.70
N VAL A 34 -0.50 2.86 -19.55
CA VAL A 34 0.96 3.10 -19.47
C VAL A 34 1.71 2.10 -20.37
N ILE A 35 1.24 0.86 -20.43
CA ILE A 35 1.78 -0.20 -21.31
C ILE A 35 1.58 0.15 -22.79
N ALA A 36 0.39 0.66 -23.16
CA ALA A 36 0.13 1.07 -24.55
C ALA A 36 0.91 2.33 -24.95
N ALA A 37 1.15 3.24 -24.00
CA ALA A 37 1.99 4.41 -24.21
C ALA A 37 3.46 4.00 -24.42
N ALA A 38 3.98 3.11 -23.56
CA ALA A 38 5.34 2.59 -23.64
C ALA A 38 5.62 1.88 -24.97
N LEU A 39 4.64 1.17 -25.55
CA LEU A 39 4.79 0.51 -26.86
C LEU A 39 5.17 1.49 -27.98
N LYS A 40 4.69 2.73 -27.91
CA LYS A 40 4.88 3.76 -28.96
C LYS A 40 5.93 4.80 -28.62
N ASP A 41 6.55 4.71 -27.44
CA ASP A 41 7.42 5.76 -26.91
C ASP A 41 8.84 5.70 -27.52
N PRO A 42 9.24 6.63 -28.41
CA PRO A 42 10.51 6.60 -29.12
C PRO A 42 11.76 6.59 -28.22
N GLU A 43 11.66 6.92 -26.93
CA GLU A 43 12.80 6.96 -26.00
C GLU A 43 13.17 5.58 -25.43
N ILE A 44 12.29 4.58 -25.47
CA ILE A 44 12.55 3.23 -24.93
C ILE A 44 13.28 2.38 -25.98
N PRO A 45 14.31 1.57 -25.74
CA PRO A 45 14.89 0.73 -26.80
C PRO A 45 13.86 -0.21 -27.46
N GLN A 46 14.01 -0.54 -28.74
CA GLN A 46 13.00 -1.34 -29.49
C GLN A 46 12.82 -2.73 -28.87
N GLU A 47 13.91 -3.33 -28.41
CA GLU A 47 13.94 -4.60 -27.70
C GLU A 47 13.14 -4.57 -26.38
N GLU A 48 13.09 -3.41 -25.72
CA GLU A 48 12.34 -3.20 -24.47
C GLU A 48 10.86 -2.87 -24.72
N ARG A 49 10.47 -2.56 -25.97
CA ARG A 49 9.08 -2.29 -26.38
C ARG A 49 8.36 -3.49 -26.98
N SER A 50 8.95 -4.69 -26.93
CA SER A 50 8.22 -5.88 -27.38
C SER A 50 6.99 -6.14 -26.50
N ILE A 51 5.93 -6.68 -27.10
CA ILE A 51 4.67 -6.96 -26.39
C ILE A 51 4.94 -7.87 -25.20
N ASP A 52 5.71 -8.94 -25.38
CA ASP A 52 6.00 -9.88 -24.30
C ASP A 52 6.79 -9.24 -23.15
N ARG A 53 7.76 -8.35 -23.46
CA ARG A 53 8.51 -7.61 -22.44
C ARG A 53 7.60 -6.68 -21.63
N LEU A 54 6.75 -5.92 -22.31
CA LEU A 54 5.81 -5.01 -21.67
C LEU A 54 4.74 -5.76 -20.85
N MET A 55 4.36 -6.96 -21.28
CA MET A 55 3.48 -7.85 -20.53
C MET A 55 4.11 -8.37 -19.24
N ASP A 56 5.41 -8.66 -19.25
CA ASP A 56 6.16 -9.06 -18.04
C ASP A 56 6.26 -7.90 -17.04
N GLU A 57 6.51 -6.69 -17.53
CA GLU A 57 6.49 -5.47 -16.71
C GLU A 57 5.09 -5.20 -16.13
N GLY A 58 4.04 -5.31 -16.96
CA GLY A 58 2.65 -5.14 -16.52
C GLY A 58 2.25 -6.15 -15.43
N THR A 59 2.66 -7.41 -15.58
CA THR A 59 2.43 -8.45 -14.56
C THR A 59 3.13 -8.11 -13.25
N THR A 60 4.36 -7.60 -13.33
CA THR A 60 5.14 -7.15 -12.17
C THR A 60 4.46 -5.99 -11.45
N ILE A 61 3.96 -5.00 -12.20
CA ILE A 61 3.24 -3.84 -11.64
C ILE A 61 1.96 -4.28 -10.92
N ILE A 62 1.15 -5.15 -11.54
CA ILE A 62 -0.10 -5.65 -10.93
C ILE A 62 0.20 -6.39 -9.63
N PHE A 63 1.19 -7.29 -9.65
CA PHE A 63 1.59 -8.05 -8.46
C PHE A 63 2.09 -7.12 -7.34
N ALA A 64 2.99 -6.19 -7.66
CA ALA A 64 3.59 -5.28 -6.69
C ALA A 64 2.59 -4.25 -6.14
N GLY A 65 1.63 -3.79 -6.94
CA GLY A 65 0.65 -2.77 -6.54
C GLY A 65 -0.54 -3.32 -5.77
N THR A 66 -0.94 -4.57 -5.98
CA THR A 66 -2.20 -5.07 -5.42
C THR A 66 -2.08 -5.52 -3.97
N GLU A 67 -1.19 -6.47 -3.67
CA GLU A 67 -1.20 -7.15 -2.37
C GLU A 67 -0.76 -6.23 -1.23
N THR A 68 0.24 -5.37 -1.46
CA THR A 68 0.74 -4.48 -0.41
C THR A 68 -0.21 -3.35 -0.07
N SER A 69 -0.82 -2.71 -1.07
CA SER A 69 -1.82 -1.63 -0.85
C SER A 69 -3.07 -2.19 -0.17
N ALA A 70 -3.58 -3.33 -0.65
CA ALA A 70 -4.75 -3.98 -0.04
C ALA A 70 -4.51 -4.35 1.43
N ARG A 71 -3.28 -4.80 1.76
CA ARG A 71 -2.93 -5.12 3.14
C ARG A 71 -2.89 -3.88 4.04
N ALA A 72 -2.25 -2.80 3.59
CA ALA A 72 -2.21 -1.54 4.33
C ALA A 72 -3.62 -0.97 4.56
N MET A 73 -4.46 -0.97 3.52
CA MET A 73 -5.85 -0.53 3.61
C MET A 73 -6.68 -1.40 4.56
N SER A 74 -6.48 -2.73 4.54
CA SER A 74 -7.15 -3.63 5.49
C SER A 74 -6.77 -3.32 6.94
N VAL A 75 -5.48 -3.10 7.23
CA VAL A 75 -5.00 -2.72 8.56
C VAL A 75 -5.62 -1.38 8.99
N ALA A 76 -5.66 -0.38 8.11
CA ALA A 76 -6.29 0.91 8.40
C ALA A 76 -7.78 0.76 8.76
N LEU A 77 -8.55 0.08 7.90
CA LEU A 77 -9.99 -0.09 8.09
C LEU A 77 -10.30 -0.89 9.36
N PHE A 78 -9.53 -1.94 9.66
CA PHE A 78 -9.70 -2.66 10.92
C PHE A 78 -9.58 -1.74 12.12
N HIS A 79 -8.45 -1.00 12.24
CA HIS A 79 -8.19 -0.18 13.42
C HIS A 79 -9.13 1.02 13.53
N LEU A 80 -9.55 1.61 12.41
CA LEU A 80 -10.58 2.66 12.41
C LEU A 80 -11.92 2.11 12.93
N LEU A 81 -12.32 0.93 12.49
CA LEU A 81 -13.61 0.33 12.88
C LEU A 81 -13.60 -0.22 14.32
N ASP A 82 -12.46 -0.69 14.80
CA ASP A 82 -12.25 -1.17 16.17
C ASP A 82 -12.16 0.00 17.16
N THR A 83 -11.44 1.07 16.79
CA THR A 83 -11.26 2.27 17.62
C THR A 83 -12.19 3.40 17.17
N LYS A 84 -13.42 3.41 17.68
CA LYS A 84 -14.47 4.38 17.27
C LYS A 84 -14.08 5.85 17.42
N SER A 85 -13.23 6.19 18.39
CA SER A 85 -12.69 7.55 18.56
C SER A 85 -11.84 7.99 17.37
N HIS A 86 -11.00 7.09 16.81
CA HIS A 86 -10.22 7.37 15.61
C HIS A 86 -11.11 7.58 14.39
N LEU A 87 -12.10 6.70 14.16
CA LEU A 87 -13.03 6.88 13.04
C LEU A 87 -13.82 8.19 13.16
N LYS A 88 -14.28 8.53 14.36
CA LYS A 88 -14.97 9.81 14.59
C LYS A 88 -14.04 10.99 14.27
N LYS A 89 -12.81 11.00 14.79
CA LYS A 89 -11.85 12.07 14.54
C LYS A 89 -11.52 12.22 13.06
N LEU A 90 -11.32 11.12 12.35
CA LEU A 90 -11.11 11.12 10.90
C LEU A 90 -12.30 11.72 10.15
N ARG A 91 -13.54 11.33 10.52
CA ARG A 91 -14.74 11.88 9.91
C ARG A 91 -14.91 13.37 10.19
N ASP A 92 -14.67 13.81 11.42
CA ASP A 92 -14.72 15.22 11.79
C ASP A 92 -13.72 16.04 10.95
N GLU A 93 -12.48 15.54 10.80
CA GLU A 93 -11.45 16.16 9.96
C GLU A 93 -11.89 16.24 8.49
N LEU A 94 -12.36 15.13 7.91
CA LEU A 94 -12.85 15.06 6.54
C LEU A 94 -14.02 16.00 6.29
N SER A 95 -15.02 16.02 7.17
CA SER A 95 -16.19 16.91 7.07
C SER A 95 -15.82 18.39 7.21
N SER A 96 -14.75 18.69 7.96
CA SER A 96 -14.21 20.04 8.07
C SER A 96 -13.33 20.44 6.88
N SER A 97 -12.97 19.53 5.97
CA SER A 97 -12.09 19.86 4.84
C SER A 97 -12.77 20.81 3.83
N PRO A 98 -12.00 21.67 3.13
CA PRO A 98 -12.55 22.54 2.07
C PRO A 98 -13.24 21.77 0.93
N GLY A 99 -12.74 20.57 0.60
CA GLY A 99 -13.34 19.72 -0.45
C GLY A 99 -14.79 19.36 -0.14
N THR A 100 -15.07 18.90 1.09
CA THR A 100 -16.43 18.59 1.52
C THR A 100 -17.31 19.83 1.60
N ARG A 101 -16.79 20.94 2.12
CA ARG A 101 -17.53 22.20 2.28
C ARG A 101 -17.95 22.83 0.94
N ALA A 102 -17.23 22.53 -0.15
CA ALA A 102 -17.52 23.07 -1.47
C ALA A 102 -18.42 22.17 -2.34
N SER A 103 -18.92 21.04 -1.82
CA SER A 103 -19.60 19.98 -2.61
C SER A 103 -18.75 19.51 -3.81
N LYS A 104 -17.42 19.62 -3.70
CA LYS A 104 -16.46 19.15 -4.70
C LYS A 104 -15.88 17.82 -4.24
N GLU A 105 -15.53 16.97 -5.20
CA GLU A 105 -14.70 15.80 -4.89
C GLU A 105 -13.34 16.28 -4.35
N TRP A 106 -12.81 15.59 -3.33
CA TRP A 106 -11.47 15.90 -2.82
C TRP A 106 -10.41 15.65 -3.90
N THR A 107 -9.52 16.62 -4.10
CA THR A 107 -8.27 16.34 -4.81
C THR A 107 -7.34 15.53 -3.91
N LEU A 108 -6.34 14.87 -4.50
CA LEU A 108 -5.32 14.18 -3.70
C LEU A 108 -4.61 15.14 -2.74
N SER A 109 -4.28 16.35 -3.20
CA SER A 109 -3.62 17.36 -2.39
C SER A 109 -4.49 17.85 -1.23
N ASP A 110 -5.83 17.90 -1.39
CA ASP A 110 -6.74 18.20 -0.27
C ASP A 110 -6.64 17.14 0.82
N LEU A 111 -6.52 15.86 0.45
CA LEU A 111 -6.42 14.74 1.39
C LEU A 111 -5.04 14.64 2.04
N GLU A 112 -3.98 14.87 1.28
CA GLU A 112 -2.59 14.87 1.78
C GLU A 112 -2.33 16.00 2.78
N ALA A 113 -3.13 17.08 2.74
CA ALA A 113 -3.05 18.18 3.69
C ALA A 113 -3.73 17.91 5.04
N LEU A 114 -4.45 16.78 5.19
CA LEU A 114 -5.18 16.44 6.41
C LEU A 114 -4.26 15.70 7.40
N PRO A 115 -3.92 16.28 8.56
CA PRO A 115 -2.92 15.72 9.47
C PRO A 115 -3.31 14.35 10.04
N PHE A 116 -4.57 14.17 10.45
CA PHE A 116 -5.01 12.92 11.06
C PHE A 116 -5.14 11.80 10.02
N LEU A 117 -5.69 12.07 8.83
CA LEU A 117 -5.66 11.12 7.71
C LEU A 117 -4.23 10.73 7.32
N THR A 118 -3.31 11.69 7.26
CA THR A 118 -1.88 11.42 7.03
C THR A 118 -1.29 10.52 8.11
N GLY A 119 -1.63 10.76 9.37
CA GLY A 119 -1.28 9.88 10.49
C GLY A 119 -1.84 8.46 10.32
N VAL A 120 -3.10 8.31 9.89
CA VAL A 120 -3.75 7.01 9.64
C VAL A 120 -3.03 6.25 8.51
N VAL A 121 -2.69 6.94 7.42
CA VAL A 121 -1.98 6.37 6.27
C VAL A 121 -0.57 5.91 6.67
N ASN A 122 0.18 6.76 7.37
CA ASN A 122 1.53 6.41 7.82
C ASN A 122 1.51 5.25 8.82
N GLU A 123 0.53 5.23 9.74
CA GLU A 123 0.42 4.18 10.75
C GLU A 123 0.00 2.84 10.16
N CYS A 124 -0.90 2.82 9.16
CA CYS A 124 -1.26 1.60 8.47
C CYS A 124 -0.11 1.05 7.60
N LEU A 125 0.68 1.94 6.98
CA LEU A 125 1.91 1.55 6.27
C LEU A 125 2.96 0.98 7.23
N ARG A 126 3.06 1.51 8.45
CA ARG A 126 3.95 1.02 9.49
C ARG A 126 3.56 -0.40 9.92
N LEU A 127 2.31 -0.59 10.34
CA LEU A 127 1.80 -1.84 10.91
C LEU A 127 1.45 -2.92 9.88
N SER A 128 1.30 -2.57 8.60
CA SER A 128 1.22 -3.58 7.54
C SER A 128 2.56 -4.19 7.20
N PHE A 129 3.68 -3.54 7.56
CA PHE A 129 5.09 -3.88 7.29
C PHE A 129 5.48 -4.05 5.79
N GLY A 130 4.47 -4.13 4.92
CA GLY A 130 4.49 -4.49 3.51
C GLY A 130 5.39 -5.65 3.15
N ALA A 131 6.31 -5.49 2.18
CA ALA A 131 7.20 -6.56 1.77
C ALA A 131 8.24 -6.85 2.87
N VAL A 132 7.98 -7.89 3.67
CA VAL A 132 8.81 -8.27 4.83
C VAL A 132 9.96 -9.20 4.42
N GLY A 133 9.90 -9.78 3.21
CA GLY A 133 11.07 -10.44 2.61
C GLY A 133 12.19 -9.40 2.49
N ARG A 134 13.35 -9.62 3.13
CA ARG A 134 14.35 -8.58 3.48
C ARG A 134 14.96 -7.80 2.29
N LEU A 135 14.58 -8.11 1.05
CA LEU A 135 15.01 -7.42 -0.19
C LEU A 135 16.53 -7.24 -0.24
N PRO A 136 17.33 -8.32 -0.30
CA PRO A 136 18.77 -8.20 -0.25
C PRO A 136 19.32 -7.38 -1.43
N ARG A 137 20.43 -6.70 -1.17
CA ARG A 137 21.28 -6.05 -2.16
C ARG A 137 22.66 -6.71 -2.07
N VAL A 138 23.29 -6.88 -3.21
CA VAL A 138 24.61 -7.51 -3.31
C VAL A 138 25.51 -6.56 -4.07
N ALA A 139 26.56 -6.05 -3.42
CA ALA A 139 27.66 -5.40 -4.11
C ALA A 139 28.59 -6.50 -4.62
N THR A 140 28.53 -6.83 -5.91
CA THR A 140 29.21 -8.02 -6.45
C THR A 140 30.71 -7.82 -6.65
N HIS A 141 31.16 -6.58 -6.83
CA HIS A 141 32.55 -6.26 -7.16
C HIS A 141 33.26 -5.43 -6.09
N ASP A 142 32.50 -4.68 -5.28
CA ASP A 142 33.07 -3.73 -4.32
C ASP A 142 32.96 -4.24 -2.89
N ALA A 143 34.01 -4.03 -2.10
CA ALA A 143 33.95 -4.19 -0.65
C ALA A 143 33.25 -2.96 -0.05
N LEU A 144 32.23 -3.18 0.78
CA LEU A 144 31.48 -2.07 1.39
C LEU A 144 32.06 -1.76 2.77
N GLN A 145 32.46 -0.51 3.00
CA GLN A 145 32.82 -0.03 4.33
C GLN A 145 31.55 0.36 5.10
N TYR A 146 31.32 -0.25 6.26
CA TYR A 146 30.27 0.15 7.20
C TYR A 146 30.88 0.37 8.60
N ARG A 147 31.07 1.64 8.97
CA ARG A 147 31.79 2.04 10.19
C ARG A 147 33.17 1.40 10.21
N ASP A 148 33.49 0.57 11.20
CA ASP A 148 34.77 -0.14 11.32
C ASP A 148 34.77 -1.52 10.65
N TYR A 149 33.67 -1.91 10.01
CA TYR A 149 33.51 -3.20 9.35
C TYR A 149 33.68 -3.10 7.84
N ILE A 150 34.36 -4.07 7.25
CA ILE A 150 34.42 -4.29 5.80
C ILE A 150 33.50 -5.46 5.48
N ILE A 151 32.52 -5.22 4.62
CA ILE A 151 31.61 -6.25 4.08
C ILE A 151 32.18 -6.70 2.73
N PRO A 152 32.58 -7.98 2.58
CA PRO A 152 33.19 -8.47 1.34
C PRO A 152 32.24 -8.39 0.12
N PRO A 153 32.78 -8.22 -1.10
CA PRO A 153 32.01 -8.35 -2.33
C PRO A 153 31.23 -9.67 -2.38
N GLY A 154 30.04 -9.64 -2.96
CA GLY A 154 29.15 -10.80 -3.07
C GLY A 154 28.30 -11.06 -1.82
N THR A 155 28.52 -10.33 -0.72
CA THR A 155 27.72 -10.51 0.52
C THR A 155 26.33 -9.88 0.38
N PRO A 156 25.23 -10.65 0.58
CA PRO A 156 23.88 -10.08 0.62
C PRO A 156 23.63 -9.26 1.87
N VAL A 157 23.31 -7.97 1.70
CA VAL A 157 22.95 -7.04 2.78
C VAL A 157 21.49 -6.67 2.67
N SER A 158 20.79 -6.63 3.81
CA SER A 158 19.36 -6.37 3.85
C SER A 158 18.93 -5.71 5.17
N GLN A 159 17.72 -5.17 5.21
CA GLN A 159 17.08 -4.70 6.44
C GLN A 159 15.77 -5.46 6.69
N SER A 160 15.32 -5.44 7.94
CA SER A 160 13.99 -5.93 8.33
C SER A 160 13.07 -4.75 8.60
N THR A 161 12.10 -4.50 7.72
CA THR A 161 11.09 -3.46 7.94
C THR A 161 10.31 -3.70 9.23
N TYR A 162 10.03 -4.96 9.54
CA TYR A 162 9.39 -5.36 10.79
C TYR A 162 10.17 -4.85 12.01
N PHE A 163 11.48 -5.13 12.10
CA PHE A 163 12.28 -4.70 13.26
C PHE A 163 12.38 -3.19 13.40
N VAL A 164 12.50 -2.45 12.29
CA VAL A 164 12.52 -0.97 12.34
C VAL A 164 11.18 -0.42 12.82
N HIS A 165 10.08 -0.96 12.30
CA HIS A 165 8.73 -0.49 12.63
C HIS A 165 8.25 -0.93 14.01
N THR A 166 8.87 -1.96 14.61
CA THR A 166 8.57 -2.45 15.96
C THR A 166 9.60 -2.05 17.01
N ASP A 167 10.56 -1.19 16.67
CA ASP A 167 11.56 -0.70 17.62
C ASP A 167 10.91 0.28 18.61
N PRO A 168 10.81 -0.04 19.91
CA PRO A 168 10.19 0.85 20.90
C PRO A 168 10.98 2.15 21.13
N ALA A 169 12.26 2.21 20.75
CA ALA A 169 13.05 3.44 20.82
C ALA A 169 12.65 4.44 19.73
N VAL A 170 12.07 3.96 18.62
CA VAL A 170 11.56 4.79 17.51
C VAL A 170 10.06 4.99 17.63
N TYR A 171 9.32 3.92 17.95
CA TYR A 171 7.87 3.89 18.04
C TYR A 171 7.46 3.38 19.42
N PRO A 172 7.26 4.27 20.42
CA PRO A 172 6.70 3.90 21.71
C PRO A 172 5.38 3.15 21.53
N ASP A 173 5.19 2.08 22.30
CA ASP A 173 4.08 1.12 22.15
C ASP A 173 3.90 0.65 20.70
N PRO A 174 4.90 -0.03 20.11
CA PRO A 174 5.01 -0.20 18.66
C PRO A 174 3.88 -1.02 18.03
N PHE A 175 3.10 -1.77 18.80
CA PHE A 175 1.98 -2.56 18.27
C PHE A 175 0.63 -1.85 18.40
N VAL A 176 0.58 -0.70 19.07
CA VAL A 176 -0.61 0.15 19.15
C VAL A 176 -0.75 0.91 17.83
N PHE A 177 -1.95 0.91 17.25
CA PHE A 177 -2.28 1.76 16.11
C PHE A 177 -2.62 3.16 16.63
N ASP A 178 -1.70 4.10 16.46
CA ASP A 178 -1.83 5.46 16.98
C ASP A 178 -1.43 6.48 15.89
N PRO A 179 -2.41 7.04 15.17
CA PRO A 179 -2.19 8.10 14.19
C PRO A 179 -1.61 9.39 14.76
N GLU A 180 -1.88 9.71 16.04
CA GLU A 180 -1.49 10.98 16.67
C GLU A 180 0.02 11.09 16.82
N ARG A 181 0.75 9.97 16.90
CA ARG A 181 2.22 9.97 16.99
C ARG A 181 2.87 10.71 15.84
N TRP A 182 2.25 10.69 14.66
CA TRP A 182 2.78 11.36 13.47
C TRP A 182 2.63 12.87 13.59
N ILE A 183 1.49 13.33 14.10
CA ILE A 183 1.22 14.76 14.37
C ILE A 183 2.11 15.27 15.49
N LYS A 184 2.23 14.51 16.59
CA LYS A 184 3.09 14.84 17.72
C LYS A 184 4.56 14.92 17.28
N ALA A 185 5.04 13.93 16.53
CA ALA A 185 6.40 13.92 16.03
C ALA A 185 6.70 15.14 15.14
N GLU A 186 5.77 15.54 14.27
CA GLU A 186 5.91 16.75 13.46
C GLU A 186 6.01 18.02 14.32
N ASN A 187 5.12 18.19 15.31
CA ASN A 187 5.15 19.33 16.23
C ASN A 187 6.43 19.40 17.06
N ASP A 188 6.96 18.25 17.46
CA ASP A 188 8.19 18.12 18.25
C ASP A 188 9.46 18.18 17.37
N GLY A 189 9.32 18.30 16.04
CA GLY A 189 10.44 18.32 15.09
C GLY A 189 11.17 16.97 14.95
N VAL A 190 10.53 15.87 15.37
CA VAL A 190 11.06 14.51 15.28
C VAL A 190 10.77 13.94 13.88
N PRO A 191 11.79 13.62 13.07
CA PRO A 191 11.59 13.18 11.69
C PRO A 191 11.18 11.70 11.62
N LEU A 192 10.00 11.35 12.13
CA LEU A 192 9.53 9.95 12.23
C LEU A 192 9.43 9.26 10.86
N GLY A 193 9.15 10.02 9.80
CA GLY A 193 9.16 9.54 8.41
C GLY A 193 10.53 9.03 7.93
N ARG A 194 11.63 9.36 8.62
CA ARG A 194 12.95 8.75 8.37
C ARG A 194 12.92 7.24 8.64
N TYR A 195 12.15 6.81 9.62
CA TYR A 195 12.08 5.42 10.08
C TYR A 195 10.93 4.63 9.45
N LEU A 196 10.01 5.30 8.74
CA LEU A 196 9.03 4.64 7.90
C LEU A 196 9.71 4.09 6.63
N VAL A 197 10.19 2.86 6.71
CA VAL A 197 11.02 2.20 5.68
C VAL A 197 10.26 1.17 4.86
N ARG A 198 8.92 1.18 4.91
CA ARG A 198 8.04 0.33 4.10
C ARG A 198 8.49 0.30 2.64
N PHE A 199 8.64 1.45 2.01
CA PHE A 199 8.98 1.54 0.59
C PHE A 199 10.47 1.33 0.28
N THR A 200 11.28 0.94 1.27
CA THR A 200 12.74 1.02 1.25
C THR A 200 13.22 2.46 0.95
N LYS A 201 14.52 2.67 0.78
CA LYS A 201 15.12 3.98 0.47
C LYS A 201 16.30 3.81 -0.49
N GLY A 202 16.70 4.89 -1.16
CA GLY A 202 17.83 4.91 -2.09
C GLY A 202 17.46 4.42 -3.49
N THR A 203 18.45 3.95 -4.26
CA THR A 203 18.32 3.64 -5.71
C THR A 203 17.34 2.51 -6.04
N ARG A 204 16.90 1.75 -5.04
CA ARG A 204 15.93 0.66 -5.19
C ARG A 204 14.65 0.88 -4.38
N GLN A 205 14.35 2.16 -4.08
CA GLN A 205 13.09 2.57 -3.48
C GLN A 205 11.91 2.13 -4.34
N CYS A 206 10.78 1.85 -3.70
CA CYS A 206 9.56 1.41 -4.37
C CYS A 206 9.15 2.40 -5.46
N LEU A 207 9.02 1.90 -6.69
CA LEU A 207 8.57 2.67 -7.85
C LEU A 207 7.12 3.16 -7.68
N GLY A 208 6.28 2.37 -7.01
CA GLY A 208 4.85 2.65 -6.79
C GLY A 208 4.54 3.52 -5.58
N LEU A 209 5.53 4.16 -4.93
CA LEU A 209 5.35 4.97 -3.71
C LEU A 209 4.17 5.95 -3.83
N ASN A 210 4.19 6.80 -4.86
CA ASN A 210 3.21 7.87 -5.03
C ASN A 210 1.81 7.30 -5.34
N MET A 211 1.75 6.22 -6.11
CA MET A 211 0.49 5.52 -6.41
C MET A 211 -0.11 4.90 -5.15
N ALA A 212 0.71 4.24 -4.33
CA ALA A 212 0.26 3.63 -3.08
C ALA A 212 -0.27 4.69 -2.08
N TYR A 213 0.39 5.84 -1.96
CA TYR A 213 -0.15 6.93 -1.16
C TYR A 213 -1.49 7.43 -1.71
N ALA A 214 -1.58 7.70 -3.02
CA ALA A 214 -2.82 8.15 -3.64
C ALA A 214 -3.98 7.17 -3.41
N GLU A 215 -3.76 5.86 -3.61
CA GLU A 215 -4.73 4.81 -3.34
C GLU A 215 -5.18 4.82 -1.88
N LEU A 216 -4.25 4.91 -0.93
CA LEU A 216 -4.55 4.89 0.50
C LEU A 216 -5.32 6.13 0.94
N TYR A 217 -4.88 7.33 0.55
CA TYR A 217 -5.58 8.58 0.87
C TYR A 217 -7.01 8.56 0.34
N ILE A 218 -7.17 8.32 -0.96
CA ILE A 218 -8.48 8.38 -1.64
C ILE A 218 -9.43 7.32 -1.08
N ALA A 219 -8.97 6.06 -0.99
CA ALA A 219 -9.85 4.97 -0.59
C ALA A 219 -10.23 5.04 0.89
N ILE A 220 -9.29 5.32 1.79
CA ILE A 220 -9.58 5.41 3.23
C ILE A 220 -10.53 6.59 3.48
N ALA A 221 -10.25 7.76 2.91
CA ALA A 221 -11.12 8.93 3.05
C ALA A 221 -12.54 8.65 2.54
N ARG A 222 -12.66 8.11 1.32
CA ARG A 222 -13.97 7.83 0.72
C ARG A 222 -14.75 6.81 1.52
N ILE A 223 -14.13 5.68 1.88
CA ILE A 223 -14.81 4.62 2.62
C ILE A 223 -15.25 5.12 4.00
N ALA A 224 -14.36 5.80 4.74
CA ALA A 224 -14.64 6.28 6.09
C ALA A 224 -15.74 7.36 6.12
N HIS A 225 -15.78 8.22 5.10
CA HIS A 225 -16.77 9.29 4.99
C HIS A 225 -18.13 8.80 4.49
N THR A 226 -18.15 7.89 3.51
CA THR A 226 -19.39 7.50 2.83
C THR A 226 -20.21 6.46 3.61
N PHE A 227 -19.58 5.52 4.32
CA PHE A 227 -20.27 4.38 4.91
C PHE A 227 -20.20 4.35 6.44
N ASP A 228 -21.34 4.08 7.07
CA ASP A 228 -21.38 3.59 8.46
C ASP A 228 -21.12 2.09 8.45
N MET A 229 -20.12 1.66 9.22
CA MET A 229 -19.65 0.28 9.23
C MET A 229 -19.27 -0.19 10.62
N GLU A 230 -19.42 -1.50 10.83
CA GLU A 230 -19.02 -2.20 12.03
C GLU A 230 -18.28 -3.49 11.64
N LEU A 231 -17.27 -3.88 12.43
CA LEU A 231 -16.58 -5.15 12.19
C LEU A 231 -17.57 -6.31 12.28
N TYR A 232 -17.45 -7.26 11.36
CA TYR A 232 -18.28 -8.45 11.30
C TYR A 232 -17.38 -9.66 11.12
N ASP A 233 -17.47 -10.66 12.00
CA ASP A 233 -16.60 -11.85 11.98
C ASP A 233 -15.10 -11.53 11.79
N THR A 234 -14.64 -10.42 12.38
CA THR A 234 -13.24 -9.96 12.27
C THR A 234 -12.76 -9.50 13.64
N THR A 235 -11.57 -9.94 14.02
CA THR A 235 -10.91 -9.64 15.28
C THR A 235 -9.44 -9.25 15.03
N GLN A 236 -8.74 -8.80 16.08
CA GLN A 236 -7.30 -8.50 15.99
C GLN A 236 -6.49 -9.68 15.43
N LYS A 237 -6.89 -10.93 15.71
CA LYS A 237 -6.21 -12.14 15.24
C LYS A 237 -6.22 -12.29 13.71
N ASP A 238 -7.20 -11.68 13.05
CA ASP A 238 -7.35 -11.72 11.60
C ASP A 238 -6.42 -10.74 10.89
N ILE A 239 -5.87 -9.76 11.61
CA ILE A 239 -4.88 -8.81 11.09
C ILE A 239 -3.50 -8.91 11.74
N GLU A 240 -3.33 -9.68 12.80
CA GLU A 240 -2.02 -9.90 13.42
C GLU A 240 -1.08 -10.66 12.46
N VAL A 241 0.20 -10.28 12.45
CA VAL A 241 1.20 -10.98 11.63
C VAL A 241 1.70 -12.21 12.39
N TYR A 242 1.32 -13.40 11.92
CA TYR A 242 1.76 -14.68 12.47
C TYR A 242 2.90 -15.31 11.64
N HIS A 243 2.83 -15.18 10.32
CA HIS A 243 3.86 -15.69 9.41
C HIS A 243 3.99 -14.79 8.18
N VAL A 244 5.09 -14.92 7.47
CA VAL A 244 5.43 -14.06 6.33
C VAL A 244 5.66 -14.90 5.09
N ARG A 245 5.19 -14.41 3.94
CA ARG A 245 5.61 -14.89 2.62
C ARG A 245 6.15 -13.74 1.78
N LEU A 246 5.27 -12.84 1.35
CA LEU A 246 5.64 -11.52 0.81
C LEU A 246 5.30 -10.45 1.84
N VAL A 247 4.03 -10.41 2.25
CA VAL A 247 3.51 -9.61 3.35
C VAL A 247 3.28 -10.46 4.60
N GLY A 248 2.90 -9.83 5.71
CA GLY A 248 2.48 -10.52 6.93
C GLY A 248 1.06 -11.07 6.84
N TYR A 249 0.88 -12.34 7.23
CA TYR A 249 -0.39 -13.06 7.21
C TYR A 249 -0.79 -13.55 8.61
N PRO A 250 -2.10 -13.61 8.92
CA PRO A 250 -2.61 -14.11 10.18
C PRO A 250 -2.41 -15.61 10.35
N LYS A 251 -2.65 -16.08 11.57
CA LYS A 251 -2.58 -17.51 11.90
C LYS A 251 -3.67 -18.26 11.12
N LYS A 252 -3.29 -19.37 10.49
CA LYS A 252 -4.27 -20.26 9.83
C LYS A 252 -5.13 -20.95 10.89
N VAL A 253 -6.46 -20.82 10.76
CA VAL A 253 -7.43 -21.55 11.59
C VAL A 253 -7.78 -22.88 10.89
N ARG A 254 -7.66 -24.00 11.61
CA ARG A 254 -7.96 -25.34 11.07
C ARG A 254 -9.46 -25.43 10.75
N GLY A 255 -9.81 -25.90 9.56
CA GLY A 255 -11.20 -26.03 9.11
C GLY A 255 -11.81 -24.77 8.48
N GLN A 256 -11.08 -23.65 8.48
CA GLN A 256 -11.46 -22.44 7.73
C GLN A 256 -10.53 -22.26 6.53
N SER A 257 -11.08 -21.71 5.45
CA SER A 257 -10.26 -21.24 4.33
C SER A 257 -9.20 -20.28 4.88
N PRO A 258 -7.91 -20.44 4.50
CA PRO A 258 -6.86 -19.60 5.06
C PRO A 258 -7.17 -18.13 4.79
N GLY A 259 -7.50 -17.39 5.84
CA GLY A 259 -7.73 -15.95 5.77
C GLY A 259 -6.44 -15.27 5.31
N ARG A 260 -6.50 -14.51 4.23
CA ARG A 260 -5.36 -13.74 3.71
C ARG A 260 -5.21 -12.38 4.42
N GLY A 261 -5.57 -12.31 5.69
CA GLY A 261 -5.66 -11.05 6.42
C GLY A 261 -6.85 -10.18 6.01
N GLN A 262 -7.99 -10.82 5.70
CA GLN A 262 -9.22 -10.15 5.28
C GLN A 262 -9.89 -9.45 6.46
N VAL A 263 -10.42 -8.26 6.20
CA VAL A 263 -11.26 -7.52 7.15
C VAL A 263 -12.67 -7.53 6.61
N LYS A 264 -13.59 -8.08 7.38
CA LYS A 264 -15.02 -8.10 7.06
C LYS A 264 -15.72 -7.07 7.94
N ALA A 265 -16.57 -6.28 7.30
CA ALA A 265 -17.38 -5.27 7.96
C ALA A 265 -18.80 -5.33 7.40
N LYS A 266 -19.77 -5.06 8.27
CA LYS A 266 -21.17 -4.86 7.88
C LYS A 266 -21.40 -3.37 7.66
N VAL A 267 -21.91 -3.01 6.49
CA VAL A 267 -22.39 -1.64 6.24
C VAL A 267 -23.74 -1.49 6.93
N THR A 268 -23.82 -0.59 7.91
CA THR A 268 -25.02 -0.30 8.69
C THR A 268 -25.76 0.94 8.18
N GLY A 269 -25.12 1.75 7.33
CA GLY A 269 -25.72 2.92 6.70
C GLY A 269 -24.83 3.55 5.64
N ILE A 270 -25.41 4.47 4.87
CA ILE A 270 -24.71 5.33 3.91
C ILE A 270 -24.87 6.78 4.35
N THR A 271 -23.77 7.42 4.73
CA THR A 271 -23.75 8.78 5.30
C THR A 271 -24.04 9.85 4.25
N GLU A 272 -23.59 9.66 3.01
CA GLU A 272 -23.87 10.60 1.90
C GLU A 272 -25.37 10.76 1.58
N ALA A 273 -26.20 9.76 1.90
CA ALA A 273 -27.64 9.84 1.69
C ALA A 273 -28.36 10.77 2.68
N LYS A 274 -27.70 11.24 3.74
CA LYS A 274 -28.26 12.18 4.73
C LYS A 274 -27.88 13.65 4.48
N ALA A 275 -27.04 13.91 3.47
CA ALA A 275 -26.54 15.24 3.14
C ALA A 275 -27.13 15.84 1.83
N LYS A 276 -28.13 15.17 1.25
CA LYS A 276 -29.01 15.72 0.20
C LYS A 276 -30.40 15.94 0.78
#